data_AF-A0A1F6FHC2-F1
#
_entry.id   AF-A0A1F6FHC2-F1
#
_cell.length_a   1.000
_cell.length_b   1.000
_cell.length_c   1.000
_cell.angle_alpha   90.00
_cell.angle_beta   90.00
_cell.angle_gamma   90.00
#
_symmetry.space_group_name_H-M   'P 1'
#
loop_
_entity.id
_entity.type
_entity.pdbx_description
1 polymer ?
#
loop_
_entity_poly.entity_id
_entity_poly.type
_entity_poly.pdbx_seq_one_letter_code
_entity_poly.pdbx_strand_id
1 'polypeptide(L)'
;MPKLATPKKAVAKKVAKKTVAKKVTSAAKPALVYAENKHSFWVTDGQILNSLLALKEALDLMEKATFVHHVAKDKNDFAVWVELVLGDKECAADVRKAKTVAATKTAVNKHLKKYAL
;
A
#
# COMPACT_ATOMS: atom_id res chain seq x y z
N MET A 1 -44.15 -4.34 36.87
CA MET A 1 -42.86 -3.63 37.04
C MET A 1 -42.03 -3.85 35.78
N PRO A 2 -41.09 -2.96 35.41
CA PRO A 2 -41.24 -1.81 34.51
C PRO A 2 -40.71 -2.01 33.07
N LYS A 3 -41.13 -1.08 32.20
CA LYS A 3 -40.73 -0.85 30.79
C LYS A 3 -39.25 -0.47 30.64
N LEU A 4 -38.65 -0.80 29.50
CA LEU A 4 -37.65 0.02 28.76
C LEU A 4 -37.59 -0.54 27.31
N ALA A 5 -38.14 0.14 26.29
CA ALA A 5 -37.47 1.16 25.44
C ALA A 5 -36.22 0.59 24.71
N THR A 6 -35.98 0.68 23.40
CA THR A 6 -36.46 1.52 22.29
C THR A 6 -35.85 0.98 20.98
N PRO A 7 -36.41 1.31 19.79
CA PRO A 7 -35.84 1.00 18.49
C PRO A 7 -34.70 1.97 18.14
N LYS A 8 -33.59 1.49 17.57
CA LYS A 8 -32.56 2.36 16.96
C LYS A 8 -32.66 2.35 15.44
N LYS A 9 -33.31 3.41 14.94
CA LYS A 9 -33.11 3.96 13.59
C LYS A 9 -31.85 4.83 13.59
N ALA A 10 -31.33 5.05 12.38
CA ALA A 10 -30.32 6.04 11.96
C ALA A 10 -28.88 5.50 11.89
N VAL A 11 -28.05 5.76 10.86
CA VAL A 11 -27.99 6.89 9.93
C VAL A 11 -27.33 6.42 8.63
N ALA A 12 -27.97 6.65 7.48
CA ALA A 12 -27.27 6.75 6.20
C ALA A 12 -26.44 8.04 6.20
N LYS A 13 -25.10 7.93 6.16
CA LYS A 13 -24.20 9.06 5.94
C LYS A 13 -23.54 8.93 4.57
N LYS A 14 -24.05 9.74 3.66
CA LYS A 14 -23.47 10.20 2.40
C LYS A 14 -22.04 10.70 2.67
N VAL A 15 -21.03 10.21 1.95
CA VAL A 15 -19.82 10.99 1.63
C VAL A 15 -19.55 10.80 0.15
N ALA A 16 -20.18 11.66 -0.64
CA ALA A 16 -19.66 12.00 -1.95
C ALA A 16 -18.38 12.82 -1.72
N LYS A 17 -17.23 12.28 -2.11
CA LYS A 17 -16.04 13.10 -2.40
C LYS A 17 -15.66 12.84 -3.84
N LYS A 18 -16.23 13.66 -4.74
CA LYS A 18 -15.61 13.98 -6.02
C LYS A 18 -14.27 14.62 -5.69
N THR A 19 -13.18 13.98 -6.06
CA THR A 19 -11.92 14.67 -6.33
C THR A 19 -11.59 14.42 -7.78
N VAL A 20 -11.75 15.50 -8.53
CA VAL A 20 -11.27 15.75 -9.89
C VAL A 20 -9.90 15.08 -10.08
N ALA A 21 -9.83 14.07 -10.93
CA ALA A 21 -8.57 13.61 -11.48
C ALA A 21 -8.07 14.73 -12.41
N LYS A 22 -7.30 15.66 -11.82
CA LYS A 22 -6.63 16.72 -12.55
C LYS A 22 -5.60 16.05 -13.46
N LYS A 23 -5.86 16.16 -14.77
CA LYS A 23 -4.96 15.79 -15.86
C LYS A 23 -3.65 16.57 -15.67
N VAL A 24 -2.61 15.92 -15.15
CA VAL A 24 -1.24 16.45 -15.17
C VAL A 24 -0.53 15.81 -16.37
N THR A 25 -0.52 16.61 -17.43
CA THR A 25 0.58 16.81 -18.38
C THR A 25 1.81 15.91 -18.17
N SER A 26 2.09 15.15 -19.23
CA SER A 26 3.39 14.58 -19.58
C SER A 26 4.56 15.45 -19.15
N ALA A 27 5.24 15.03 -18.09
CA ALA A 27 6.53 15.53 -17.64
C ALA A 27 7.37 14.31 -17.26
N ALA A 28 8.67 14.38 -17.54
CA ALA A 28 9.64 13.29 -17.40
C ALA A 28 9.36 12.41 -16.18
N LYS A 29 9.31 11.09 -16.41
CA LYS A 29 8.98 10.11 -15.36
C LYS A 29 9.92 10.34 -14.16
N PRO A 30 9.40 10.53 -12.94
CA PRO A 30 10.24 10.72 -11.76
C PRO A 30 11.21 9.55 -11.60
N ALA A 31 12.42 9.84 -11.12
CA ALA A 31 13.38 8.80 -10.76
C ALA A 31 12.83 7.97 -9.60
N LEU A 32 13.15 6.68 -9.59
CA LEU A 32 12.76 5.79 -8.51
C LEU A 32 13.31 6.29 -7.18
N VAL A 33 12.47 6.32 -6.14
CA VAL A 33 12.90 6.70 -4.78
C VAL A 33 13.61 5.50 -4.14
N TYR A 34 14.78 5.77 -3.58
CA TYR A 34 15.57 4.83 -2.79
C TYR A 34 15.60 5.27 -1.33
N ALA A 35 15.22 4.37 -0.44
CA ALA A 35 15.37 4.47 0.99
C ALA A 35 16.84 4.38 1.39
N GLU A 36 17.25 5.18 2.37
CA GLU A 36 18.53 5.01 3.05
C GLU A 36 18.55 3.68 3.82
N ASN A 37 19.75 3.12 4.04
CA ASN A 37 19.94 1.82 4.72
C ASN A 37 19.21 1.70 6.07
N LYS A 38 19.06 2.81 6.80
CA LYS A 38 18.35 2.86 8.11
C LYS A 38 16.83 2.78 7.98
N HIS A 39 16.30 3.19 6.84
CA HIS A 39 14.86 3.19 6.54
C HIS A 39 14.47 2.06 5.58
N SER A 40 15.41 1.21 5.16
CA SER A 40 15.13 0.02 4.38
C SER A 40 14.22 -0.94 5.14
N PHE A 41 13.35 -1.63 4.40
CA PHE A 41 12.46 -2.61 4.99
C PHE A 41 13.18 -3.96 5.13
N TRP A 42 13.16 -4.52 6.33
CA TRP A 42 13.78 -5.81 6.61
C TRP A 42 12.70 -6.88 6.66
N VAL A 43 12.75 -7.78 5.69
CA VAL A 43 11.84 -8.92 5.61
C VAL A 43 12.34 -10.02 6.55
N THR A 44 11.43 -10.79 7.14
CA THR A 44 11.80 -11.93 8.02
C THR A 44 12.65 -13.00 7.33
N ASP A 45 12.67 -13.01 6.00
CA ASP A 45 13.49 -13.88 5.15
C ASP A 45 14.96 -13.41 5.04
N GLY A 46 15.30 -12.25 5.61
CA GLY A 46 16.65 -11.66 5.54
C GLY A 46 16.85 -10.72 4.34
N GLN A 47 15.85 -10.57 3.48
CA GLN A 47 15.88 -9.62 2.36
C GLN A 47 15.72 -8.17 2.85
N ILE A 48 16.52 -7.27 2.29
CA ILE A 48 16.47 -5.83 2.59
C ILE A 48 15.93 -5.08 1.37
N LEU A 49 14.80 -4.39 1.55
CA LEU A 49 14.14 -3.63 0.50
C LEU A 49 14.49 -2.16 0.67
N ASN A 50 15.19 -1.59 -0.30
CA ASN A 50 15.55 -0.18 -0.33
C ASN A 50 14.66 0.64 -1.28
N SER A 51 13.84 0.01 -2.13
CA SER A 51 13.10 0.72 -3.16
C SER A 51 11.86 -0.05 -3.57
N LEU A 52 10.97 0.62 -4.30
CA LEU A 52 9.77 0.00 -4.85
C LEU A 52 10.11 -1.16 -5.81
N LEU A 53 11.25 -1.07 -6.51
CA LEU A 53 11.75 -2.14 -7.38
C LEU A 53 12.20 -3.35 -6.55
N ALA A 54 12.98 -3.13 -5.49
CA ALA A 54 13.40 -4.19 -4.58
C ALA A 54 12.18 -4.90 -3.95
N LEU A 55 11.13 -4.15 -3.59
CA LEU A 55 9.88 -4.73 -3.13
C LEU A 55 9.21 -5.61 -4.21
N LYS A 56 9.19 -5.19 -5.47
CA LYS A 56 8.63 -6.00 -6.57
C LYS A 56 9.41 -7.30 -6.79
N GLU A 57 10.74 -7.26 -6.73
CA GLU A 57 11.61 -8.43 -6.86
C GLU A 57 11.41 -9.37 -5.66
N ALA A 58 11.41 -8.82 -4.44
CA ALA A 58 11.17 -9.60 -3.24
C ALA A 58 9.80 -10.26 -3.27
N LEU A 59 8.74 -9.58 -3.70
CA LEU A 59 7.40 -10.17 -3.85
C LEU A 59 7.34 -11.28 -4.92
N ASP A 60 8.29 -11.35 -5.85
CA ASP A 60 8.38 -12.44 -6.83
C ASP A 60 8.92 -13.72 -6.21
N LEU A 61 9.93 -13.57 -5.34
CA LEU A 61 10.61 -14.67 -4.64
C LEU A 61 9.95 -15.02 -3.29
N MET A 62 9.17 -14.10 -2.72
CA MET A 62 8.62 -14.22 -1.38
C MET A 62 7.54 -15.28 -1.30
N GLU A 63 7.70 -16.18 -0.34
CA GLU A 63 6.69 -17.18 -0.03
C GLU A 63 5.47 -16.55 0.66
N LYS A 64 4.32 -17.20 0.49
CA LYS A 64 3.07 -16.76 1.11
C LYS A 64 3.17 -16.72 2.65
N ALA A 65 3.92 -17.63 3.28
CA ALA A 65 4.13 -17.64 4.72
C ALA A 65 4.80 -16.34 5.19
N THR A 66 5.90 -15.95 4.54
CA THR A 66 6.61 -14.68 4.79
C THR A 66 5.70 -13.47 4.59
N PHE A 67 4.89 -13.47 3.54
CA PHE A 67 3.98 -12.36 3.25
C PHE A 67 2.91 -12.14 4.34
N VAL A 68 2.32 -13.22 4.88
CA VAL A 68 1.28 -13.09 5.92
C VAL A 68 1.82 -12.61 7.26
N HIS A 69 3.14 -12.70 7.50
CA HIS A 69 3.76 -12.08 8.68
C HIS A 69 3.73 -10.54 8.62
N HIS A 70 3.78 -9.96 7.42
CA HIS A 70 3.80 -8.51 7.20
C HIS A 70 2.42 -7.94 6.81
N VAL A 71 1.54 -8.78 6.26
CA VAL A 71 0.21 -8.40 5.79
C VAL A 71 -0.85 -9.19 6.55
N ALA A 72 -1.46 -8.52 7.51
CA ALA A 72 -2.58 -9.00 8.29
C ALA A 72 -3.91 -8.42 7.76
N LYS A 73 -5.04 -8.83 8.37
CA LYS A 73 -6.39 -8.41 7.95
C LYS A 73 -6.61 -6.89 8.03
N ASP A 74 -5.98 -6.25 9.02
CA ASP A 74 -6.12 -4.82 9.34
C ASP A 74 -4.83 -4.01 9.13
N LYS A 75 -3.70 -4.66 8.83
CA LYS A 75 -2.39 -4.01 8.72
C LYS A 75 -1.63 -4.53 7.51
N ASN A 76 -1.00 -3.63 6.78
CA ASN A 76 -0.07 -3.97 5.71
C ASN A 76 1.20 -3.14 5.92
N ASP A 77 2.26 -3.80 6.40
CA ASP A 77 3.53 -3.13 6.74
C ASP A 77 4.23 -2.58 5.50
N PHE A 78 4.12 -3.27 4.35
CA PHE A 78 4.66 -2.78 3.08
C PHE A 78 4.01 -1.45 2.68
N ALA A 79 2.70 -1.33 2.84
CA ALA A 79 2.02 -0.09 2.50
C ALA A 79 2.46 1.08 3.40
N VAL A 80 2.62 0.83 4.70
CA VAL A 80 3.11 1.84 5.65
C VAL A 80 4.53 2.27 5.28
N TRP A 81 5.40 1.32 4.97
CA TRP A 81 6.77 1.60 4.54
C TRP A 81 6.82 2.41 3.24
N VAL A 82 6.06 2.01 2.22
CA VAL A 82 5.98 2.75 0.94
C VAL A 82 5.48 4.19 1.16
N GLU A 83 4.52 4.39 2.06
CA GLU A 83 4.00 5.72 2.35
C GLU A 83 5.00 6.60 3.10
N LEU A 84 5.63 6.06 4.15
CA LEU A 84 6.46 6.83 5.08
C LEU A 84 7.89 7.01 4.58
N VAL A 85 8.45 6.00 3.91
CA VAL A 85 9.85 5.99 3.48
C VAL A 85 10.00 6.43 2.03
N LEU A 86 9.18 5.87 1.13
CA LEU A 86 9.26 6.21 -0.30
C LEU A 86 8.39 7.43 -0.65
N GLY A 87 7.49 7.85 0.26
CA GLY A 87 6.60 8.99 0.05
C GLY A 87 5.48 8.74 -0.97
N ASP A 88 5.33 7.51 -1.49
CA ASP A 88 4.33 7.18 -2.50
C ASP A 88 2.99 6.78 -1.87
N LYS A 89 2.20 7.80 -1.53
CA LYS A 89 0.87 7.62 -0.93
C LYS A 89 -0.12 6.90 -1.86
N GLU A 90 0.01 7.08 -3.17
CA GLU A 90 -0.88 6.43 -4.14
C GLU A 90 -0.59 4.93 -4.20
N CYS A 91 0.69 4.56 -4.31
CA CYS A 91 1.10 3.16 -4.27
C CYS A 91 0.76 2.52 -2.93
N ALA A 92 1.03 3.20 -1.82
CA ALA A 92 0.67 2.71 -0.50
C ALA A 92 -0.84 2.43 -0.37
N ALA A 93 -1.70 3.31 -0.88
CA ALA A 93 -3.14 3.13 -0.83
C ALA A 93 -3.62 1.90 -1.64
N ASP A 94 -3.03 1.64 -2.80
CA ASP A 94 -3.32 0.43 -3.57
C ASP A 94 -2.76 -0.84 -2.90
N VAL A 95 -1.54 -0.76 -2.36
CA VAL A 95 -0.92 -1.88 -1.61
C VAL A 95 -1.71 -2.21 -0.34
N ARG A 96 -2.27 -1.23 0.40
CA ARG A 96 -3.15 -1.49 1.56
C ARG A 96 -4.38 -2.32 1.21
N LYS A 97 -4.90 -2.18 -0.01
CA LYS A 97 -6.06 -2.96 -0.48
C LYS A 97 -5.66 -4.36 -0.91
N ALA A 98 -4.40 -4.56 -1.28
CA ALA A 98 -3.88 -5.86 -1.67
C ALA A 98 -3.65 -6.74 -0.43
N LYS A 99 -4.25 -7.94 -0.45
CA LYS A 99 -4.15 -8.95 0.62
C LYS A 99 -3.40 -10.20 0.18
N THR A 100 -2.85 -10.19 -1.03
CA THR A 100 -2.11 -11.30 -1.60
C THR A 100 -0.82 -10.77 -2.21
N VAL A 101 0.20 -11.63 -2.27
CA VAL A 101 1.48 -11.34 -2.91
C VAL A 101 1.26 -10.85 -4.34
N ALA A 102 0.46 -11.60 -5.12
CA ALA A 102 0.13 -11.26 -6.50
C ALA A 102 -0.54 -9.87 -6.63
N ALA A 103 -1.56 -9.57 -5.82
CA ALA A 103 -2.24 -8.28 -5.88
C ALA A 103 -1.29 -7.13 -5.48
N THR A 104 -0.43 -7.35 -4.50
CA THR A 104 0.56 -6.37 -4.03
C THR A 104 1.58 -6.11 -5.12
N LYS A 105 2.09 -7.16 -5.77
CA LYS A 105 2.99 -7.08 -6.91
C LYS A 105 2.35 -6.34 -8.09
N THR A 106 1.09 -6.61 -8.42
CA THR A 106 0.38 -5.90 -9.48
C THR A 106 0.23 -4.41 -9.17
N ALA A 107 -0.13 -4.07 -7.92
CA ALA A 107 -0.21 -2.68 -7.47
C ALA A 107 1.15 -1.98 -7.61
N VAL A 108 2.21 -2.58 -7.08
CA VAL A 108 3.57 -2.04 -7.18
C VAL A 108 4.02 -1.88 -8.63
N ASN A 109 3.82 -2.89 -9.49
CA ASN A 109 4.22 -2.84 -10.90
C ASN A 109 3.46 -1.76 -11.67
N LYS A 110 2.17 -1.57 -11.38
CA LYS A 110 1.37 -0.48 -11.95
C LYS A 110 1.97 0.90 -11.63
N HIS A 111 2.44 1.10 -10.39
CA HIS A 111 3.08 2.37 -10.00
C HIS A 111 4.53 2.47 -10.49
N LEU A 112 5.28 1.37 -10.57
CA LEU A 112 6.62 1.33 -11.16
C LEU A 112 6.65 1.89 -12.60
N LYS A 113 5.60 1.67 -13.40
CA LYS A 113 5.48 2.23 -14.76
C LYS A 113 5.47 3.77 -14.80
N LYS A 114 5.12 4.42 -13.69
CA LYS A 114 5.17 5.89 -13.57
C LYS A 114 6.60 6.39 -13.43
N TYR A 115 7.53 5.57 -12.94
CA TYR A 115 8.92 5.94 -12.72
C TYR A 115 9.78 5.69 -13.98
N ALA A 116 10.83 6.50 -14.16
CA ALA A 116 11.89 6.20 -15.11
C ALA A 116 12.72 5.07 -14.50
N LEU A 117 12.59 3.87 -15.07
CA LEU A 117 13.40 2.70 -14.77
C LEU A 117 14.53 2.57 -15.80
#